data_AF-A0A7V6XRG1-F1
#
_entry.id   AF-A0A7V6XRG1-F1
#
_cell.length_a   1.000
_cell.length_b   1.000
_cell.length_c   1.000
_cell.angle_alpha   90.00
_cell.angle_beta   90.00
_cell.angle_gamma   90.00
#
_symmetry.space_group_name_H-M   'P 1'
#
loop_
_entity.id
_entity.type
_entity.pdbx_description
1 polymer ?
#
loop_
_entity_poly.entity_id
_entity_poly.type
_entity_poly.pdbx_seq_one_letter_code
_entity_poly.pdbx_strand_id
1 'polypeptide(L)' 'MLKEFKEFAMRGNVLDLAVAVVIGGAFGKIVTALVEQIIMPLVGVLLGGIDLTGKSFPLGDAVVGYGM' A
#
# COMPACT_ATOMS: atom_id res chain seq x y z
N MET A 1 -3.23 -38.17 5.08
CA MET A 1 -3.45 -36.71 4.94
C MET A 1 -2.16 -35.91 4.81
N LEU A 2 -1.22 -35.98 5.78
CA LEU A 2 -0.02 -35.13 5.78
C LEU A 2 0.94 -35.44 4.61
N LYS A 3 1.03 -36.71 4.22
CA LYS A 3 1.79 -37.16 3.04
C LYS A 3 1.17 -36.65 1.74
N GLU A 4 -0.14 -36.83 1.55
CA GLU A 4 -0.82 -36.34 0.34
C GLU A 4 -0.79 -34.80 0.25
N PHE A 5 -0.88 -34.09 1.38
CA PHE A 5 -0.71 -32.63 1.42
C PHE A 5 0.70 -32.20 1.03
N LYS A 6 1.74 -32.89 1.52
CA LYS A 6 3.12 -32.62 1.11
C LYS A 6 3.30 -32.85 -0.39
N GLU A 7 2.75 -33.94 -0.92
CA GLU A 7 2.81 -34.26 -2.35
C GLU A 7 2.04 -33.25 -3.20
N PHE A 8 0.94 -32.70 -2.69
CA PHE A 8 0.18 -31.62 -3.31
C PHE A 8 0.93 -30.27 -3.28
N ALA A 9 1.49 -29.90 -2.12
CA ALA A 9 2.21 -28.64 -1.93
C ALA A 9 3.56 -28.62 -2.66
N MET A 10 4.19 -29.77 -2.86
CA MET A 10 5.43 -29.91 -3.65
C MET A 10 5.19 -29.83 -5.16
N ARG A 11 3.94 -29.72 -5.62
CA ARG A 11 3.66 -29.44 -7.03
C ARG A 11 4.10 -28.00 -7.33
N GLY A 12 5.06 -27.85 -8.25
CA GLY A 12 5.62 -26.54 -8.63
C GLY A 12 4.55 -25.49 -8.93
N ASN A 13 3.54 -25.81 -9.74
CA ASN A 13 2.44 -24.89 -10.07
C ASN A 13 1.66 -24.36 -8.84
N VAL A 14 1.52 -25.17 -7.78
CA VAL A 14 0.82 -24.77 -6.55
C VAL A 14 1.72 -23.91 -5.67
N LEU A 15 3.00 -24.29 -5.56
CA LEU A 15 3.98 -23.53 -4.79
C LEU A 15 4.23 -22.15 -5.40
N ASP A 16 4.41 -22.08 -6.72
CA ASP A 16 4.66 -20.82 -7.45
C ASP A 16 3.46 -19.87 -7.33
N LEU A 17 2.24 -20.40 -7.41
CA LEU A 17 1.02 -19.63 -7.20
C LEU A 17 0.91 -19.11 -5.76
N ALA A 18 1.24 -19.94 -4.76
CA ALA A 18 1.23 -19.52 -3.36
C ALA A 18 2.27 -18.40 -3.10
N VAL A 19 3.47 -18.53 -3.65
CA VAL A 19 4.53 -17.51 -3.56
C VAL A 19 4.08 -16.21 -4.22
N ALA A 20 3.45 -16.27 -5.40
CA ALA A 20 2.94 -15.09 -6.10
C ALA A 20 1.89 -14.33 -5.28
N VAL A 21 0.96 -15.04 -4.63
CA VAL A 21 -0.07 -14.42 -3.78
C VAL A 21 0.52 -13.75 -2.55
N VAL A 22 1.48 -14.41 -1.89
CA VAL A 22 2.16 -13.85 -0.69
C VAL A 22 2.96 -12.61 -1.05
N ILE A 23 3.73 -12.65 -2.14
CA ILE A 23 4.49 -11.50 -2.62
C ILE A 23 3.54 -10.38 -3.05
N GLY A 24 2.48 -10.68 -3.80
CA GLY A 24 1.49 -9.69 -4.22
C GLY A 24 0.83 -8.96 -3.03
N GLY A 25 0.46 -9.70 -1.98
CA GLY A 25 -0.11 -9.12 -0.77
C GLY A 25 0.88 -8.28 0.06
N ALA A 26 2.14 -8.70 0.13
CA ALA A 26 3.17 -7.98 0.88
C ALA A 26 3.69 -6.75 0.12
N PHE A 27 3.85 -6.85 -1.21
CA PHE A 27 4.40 -5.79 -2.04
C PHE A 27 3.51 -4.55 -2.09
N GLY A 28 2.19 -4.73 -2.01
CA GLY A 28 1.24 -3.61 -1.90
C GLY A 28 1.59 -2.66 -0.75
N LYS A 29 1.92 -3.20 0.44
CA LYS A 29 2.32 -2.37 1.60
C LYS A 29 3.61 -1.59 1.36
N ILE A 30 4.55 -2.18 0.62
CA ILE A 30 5.81 -1.53 0.26
C ILE A 30 5.53 -0.35 -0.67
N VAL A 31 4.68 -0.55 -1.67
CA VAL A 31 4.25 0.50 -2.60
C VAL A 31 3.49 1.60 -1.87
N THR A 32 2.55 1.27 -0.98
CA THR A 32 1.83 2.25 -0.17
C THR A 32 2.78 3.09 0.68
N ALA A 33 3.71 2.47 1.41
CA ALA A 33 4.68 3.20 2.23
C ALA A 33 5.58 4.12 1.39
N LEU A 34 6.01 3.67 0.20
CA LEU A 34 6.77 4.50 -0.73
C LEU A 34 5.96 5.71 -1.21
N VAL A 35 4.69 5.50 -1.56
CA VAL A 35 3.81 6.58 -2.01
C VAL A 35 3.57 7.58 -0.88
N GLU A 36 3.23 7.12 0.32
CA GLU A 36 2.91 7.98 1.46
C GLU A 36 4.13 8.75 1.98
N GLN A 37 5.31 8.13 2.05
CA GLN A 37 6.47 8.73 2.71
C GLN A 37 7.39 9.48 1.76
N ILE A 38 7.37 9.17 0.47
CA ILE A 38 8.27 9.77 -0.51
C ILE A 38 7.48 10.54 -1.56
N ILE A 39 6.53 9.90 -2.24
CA ILE A 39 5.82 10.53 -3.36
C ILE A 39 4.90 11.66 -2.88
N MET A 40 4.06 11.43 -1.87
CA MET A 40 3.09 12.40 -1.35
C MET A 40 3.76 13.69 -0.83
N PRO A 41 4.88 13.66 -0.07
CA PRO A 41 5.61 14.88 0.30
C PRO A 41 6.20 15.62 -0.91
N LEU A 42 6.78 14.89 -1.87
CA LEU A 42 7.32 15.48 -3.10
C LEU A 42 6.24 16.16 -3.94
N VAL A 43 5.09 15.49 -4.09
CA VAL A 43 3.91 16.05 -4.79
C VAL A 43 3.32 17.23 -4.01
N GLY A 44 3.25 17.17 -2.68
CA GLY A 44 2.77 18.25 -1.83
C GLY A 44 3.65 19.51 -1.91
N VAL A 45 4.97 19.35 -2.04
CA VAL A 45 5.89 20.47 -2.29
C VAL A 45 5.70 21.06 -3.69
N LEU A 46 5.49 20.22 -4.72
CA LEU A 46 5.31 20.66 -6.11
C LEU A 46 3.93 21.30 -6.39
N LEU A 47 2.87 20.84 -5.72
CA LEU A 47 1.50 21.36 -5.87
C LEU A 47 1.17 22.55 -4.96
N GLY A 48 2.12 23.04 -4.14
CA GLY A 48 1.99 24.35 -3.47
C GLY A 48 2.13 24.36 -1.95
N GLY A 49 2.86 23.44 -1.33
CA GLY A 49 3.24 23.56 0.08
C GLY A 49 2.12 23.28 1.08
N ILE A 50 1.13 22.47 0.72
CA ILE A 50 0.13 21.97 1.66
C ILE A 50 0.62 20.62 2.18
N ASP A 51 1.26 20.69 3.34
CA ASP A 51 1.75 19.56 4.11
C ASP A 51 0.56 18.81 4.72
N LEU A 52 0.01 17.83 3.99
CA LEU A 52 -1.09 16.95 4.47
C LEU A 52 -0.58 15.86 5.43
N THR A 53 0.55 16.09 6.10
CA THR A 53 1.06 15.23 7.17
C THR A 53 0.86 15.95 8.50
N GLY A 54 -0.29 15.72 9.13
CA GLY A 54 -0.47 16.01 10.57
C GLY A 54 -0.66 17.47 10.98
N LYS A 55 -0.91 18.42 10.06
CA LYS A 55 -1.34 19.78 10.42
C LYS A 55 -2.62 20.18 9.70
N SER A 56 -3.72 20.24 10.45
CA SER A 56 -4.90 21.02 10.09
C SER A 56 -4.47 22.48 9.84
N PHE A 57 -4.69 22.99 8.64
CA PHE A 57 -4.58 24.41 8.35
C PHE A 57 -5.97 24.99 8.10
N PRO A 58 -6.46 25.94 8.92
CA PRO A 58 -7.68 26.66 8.63
C PRO A 58 -7.39 27.68 7.53
N LEU A 59 -7.83 27.41 6.30
CA LEU A 59 -7.98 28.44 5.27
C LEU A 59 -9.38 29.05 5.38
N GLY A 60 -9.55 30.01 6.30
CA GLY A 60 -10.81 30.73 6.50
C GLY A 60 -11.98 29.85 6.99
N ASP A 61 -13.21 30.17 6.57
CA ASP A 61 -14.50 29.58 7.02
C ASP A 61 -15.00 28.37 6.20
N ALA A 62 -14.14 27.68 5.45
CA ALA A 62 -14.58 26.56 4.61
C ALA A 62 -13.81 25.27 4.91
N VAL A 63 -14.42 24.43 5.75
CA VAL A 63 -14.04 23.01 5.89
C VAL A 63 -14.63 22.26 4.70
N VAL A 64 -13.83 22.05 3.65
CA VAL A 64 -14.19 21.16 2.55
C VAL A 64 -13.77 19.75 2.92
N GLY A 65 -14.69 18.99 3.52
CA GLY A 65 -14.58 17.54 3.59
C GLY A 65 -14.80 16.97 2.20
N TYR A 66 -13.76 16.35 1.62
CA TYR A 66 -13.91 15.60 0.39
C TYR A 66 -13.57 14.12 0.64
N GLY A 67 -14.52 13.26 0.29
CA GLY A 67 -14.37 11.80 0.28
C GLY A 67 -14.73 11.15 1.61
N MET A 68 -15.72 10.26 1.56
CA MET A 68 -15.74 9.11 2.47
C MET A 68 -14.48 8.27 2.26
#